data_AF-A0A4P1S096-F1
#
_entry.id   AF-A0A4P1S096-F1
#
_cell.length_a   1.000
_cell.length_b   1.000
_cell.length_c   1.000
_cell.angle_alpha   90.00
_cell.angle_beta   90.00
_cell.angle_gamma   90.00
#
_symmetry.space_group_name_H-M   'P 1'
#
loop_
_entity.id
_entity.type
_entity.pdbx_description
1 polymer ?
#
loop_
_entity_poly.entity_id
_entity_poly.type
_entity_poly.pdbx_seq_one_letter_code
_entity_poly.pdbx_strand_id
1 'polypeptide(L)'
;MRQIFVLSLLFIAFTANAVEIKGNVSDEAGNPVANSPVFLVMKRVVFNIRNLKYEEVESKTVSFKTDEHGLYLASVDIDHYFNRFYLYFHGEGFDFAQFLRPEPEDISKEVKKGTEIVVNRVLKTNPLWSDLQIVLKALDPESQRYKILRKYGFPEKREQRQDGSEKWYYFDLDKTFSVDPPDKS
;
A
#
# COMPACT_ATOMS: atom_id res chain seq x y z
N MET A 1 8.62 17.20 41.95
CA MET A 1 9.01 16.21 40.93
C MET A 1 9.21 16.95 39.62
N ARG A 2 10.45 17.02 39.12
CA ARG A 2 10.82 17.72 37.89
C ARG A 2 10.92 16.68 36.77
N GLN A 3 9.95 16.64 35.86
CA GLN A 3 10.03 15.81 34.66
C GLN A 3 10.97 16.50 33.66
N ILE A 4 12.06 15.81 33.33
CA ILE A 4 12.97 16.19 32.26
C ILE A 4 12.40 15.56 30.99
N PHE A 5 11.91 16.39 30.07
CA PHE A 5 11.63 15.97 28.70
C PHE A 5 12.97 15.74 28.00
N VAL A 6 13.29 14.48 27.73
CA VAL A 6 14.40 14.12 26.84
C VAL A 6 13.87 14.28 25.42
N LEU A 7 14.23 15.39 24.78
CA LEU A 7 13.99 15.63 23.37
C LEU A 7 14.98 14.77 22.58
N SER A 8 14.54 13.59 22.12
CA SER A 8 15.33 12.76 21.21
C SER A 8 15.42 13.45 19.84
N LEU A 9 16.51 14.20 19.63
CA LEU A 9 16.90 14.66 18.30
C LEU A 9 17.37 13.46 17.48
N LEU A 10 16.54 13.05 16.51
CA LEU A 10 16.95 12.15 15.45
C LEU A 10 17.93 12.93 14.54
N PHE A 11 19.23 12.65 14.66
CA PHE A 11 20.22 13.16 13.71
C PHE A 11 20.01 12.44 12.38
N ILE A 12 19.34 13.09 11.44
CA ILE A 12 19.35 12.65 10.03
C ILE A 12 20.66 13.17 9.45
N ALA A 13 21.64 12.28 9.31
CA ALA A 13 22.82 12.57 8.51
C ALA A 13 22.39 12.72 7.06
N PHE A 14 22.38 13.95 6.54
CA PHE A 14 22.21 14.20 5.12
C PHE A 14 23.47 13.74 4.39
N THR A 15 23.39 12.59 3.71
CA THR A 15 24.38 12.20 2.72
C THR A 15 24.25 13.12 1.50
N ALA A 16 25.34 13.31 0.74
CA ALA A 16 25.33 14.18 -0.44
C ALA A 16 24.35 13.74 -1.56
N ASN A 17 23.77 12.54 -1.46
CA ASN A 17 22.81 11.95 -2.40
C ASN A 17 21.43 11.68 -1.77
N ALA A 18 21.17 12.22 -0.57
CA ALA A 18 19.87 12.08 0.07
C ALA A 18 18.80 12.85 -0.71
N VAL A 19 17.73 12.17 -1.08
CA VAL A 19 16.52 12.76 -1.66
C VAL A 19 15.42 12.70 -0.61
N GLU A 20 14.87 13.87 -0.30
CA GLU A 20 13.69 14.04 0.51
C GLU A 20 12.45 13.75 -0.33
N ILE A 21 11.65 12.78 0.10
CA ILE A 21 10.37 12.42 -0.51
C ILE A 21 9.29 12.70 0.52
N LYS A 22 8.32 13.53 0.14
CA LYS A 22 7.20 13.88 1.00
C LYS A 22 5.89 14.03 0.26
N GLY A 23 4.82 14.17 1.01
CA GLY A 23 3.51 14.47 0.47
C GLY A 23 2.41 14.10 1.44
N ASN A 24 1.19 14.01 0.92
CA ASN A 24 0.03 13.62 1.69
C ASN A 24 -0.76 12.50 0.98
N VAL A 25 -1.44 11.68 1.78
CA VAL A 25 -2.46 10.72 1.33
C VAL A 25 -3.81 11.15 1.89
N SER A 26 -4.78 11.28 1.02
CA SER A 26 -6.15 11.69 1.35
C SER A 26 -7.18 10.82 0.64
N ASP A 27 -8.42 10.82 1.11
CA ASP A 27 -9.55 10.25 0.38
C ASP A 27 -10.14 11.26 -0.63
N GLU A 28 -11.15 10.83 -1.40
CA GLU A 28 -11.83 11.70 -2.39
C GLU A 28 -12.59 12.88 -1.77
N ALA A 29 -12.89 12.84 -0.47
CA ALA A 29 -13.50 13.94 0.26
C ALA A 29 -12.45 14.92 0.84
N GLY A 30 -11.16 14.63 0.65
CA GLY A 30 -10.04 15.43 1.17
C GLY A 30 -9.69 15.12 2.62
N ASN A 31 -10.26 14.08 3.23
CA ASN A 31 -9.89 13.69 4.58
C ASN A 31 -8.50 13.01 4.57
N PRO A 32 -7.67 13.26 5.58
CA PRO A 32 -6.37 12.60 5.69
C PRO A 32 -6.51 11.11 5.95
N VAL A 33 -5.68 10.29 5.29
CA VAL A 33 -5.64 8.84 5.51
C VAL A 33 -4.39 8.50 6.31
N ALA A 34 -4.58 8.32 7.61
CA ALA A 34 -3.50 8.01 8.55
C ALA A 34 -3.02 6.56 8.48
N ASN A 35 -1.77 6.31 8.89
CA ASN A 35 -1.13 4.99 8.92
C ASN A 35 -1.14 4.24 7.58
N SER A 36 -1.37 4.96 6.47
CA SER A 36 -1.36 4.40 5.13
C SER A 36 0.07 4.02 4.75
N PRO A 37 0.31 2.80 4.23
CA PRO A 37 1.65 2.38 3.87
C PRO A 37 2.09 3.06 2.57
N VAL A 38 3.32 3.56 2.57
CA VAL A 38 3.97 4.14 1.39
C VAL A 38 5.33 3.47 1.21
N PHE A 39 5.59 2.99 -0.01
CA PHE A 39 6.83 2.29 -0.34
C PHE A 39 7.53 2.98 -1.49
N LEU A 40 8.82 3.25 -1.31
CA LEU A 40 9.71 3.52 -2.42
C LEU A 40 10.31 2.20 -2.90
N VAL A 41 10.01 1.81 -4.13
CA VAL A 41 10.62 0.66 -4.80
C VAL A 41 11.61 1.17 -5.84
N MET A 42 12.88 0.89 -5.58
CA MET A 42 14.00 1.18 -6.48
C MET A 42 14.29 -0.07 -7.28
N LYS A 43 14.32 0.05 -8.61
CA LYS A 43 14.51 -1.07 -9.53
C LYS A 43 15.71 -0.80 -10.44
N ARG A 44 16.50 -1.85 -10.66
CA ARG A 44 17.51 -1.91 -11.69
C ARG A 44 16.89 -2.60 -12.89
N VAL A 45 16.76 -1.87 -13.98
CA VAL A 45 16.25 -2.39 -15.25
C VAL A 45 17.35 -2.29 -16.30
N VAL A 46 17.68 -3.41 -16.94
CA VAL A 46 18.75 -3.48 -17.95
C VAL A 46 18.17 -4.00 -19.26
N PHE A 47 18.63 -3.46 -20.39
CA PHE A 47 18.28 -3.98 -21.70
C PHE A 47 19.02 -5.29 -21.96
N ASN A 48 18.28 -6.39 -22.07
CA ASN A 48 18.81 -7.69 -22.45
C ASN A 48 18.78 -7.81 -23.98
N ILE A 49 19.96 -7.79 -24.61
CA ILE A 49 20.09 -7.85 -26.06
C ILE A 49 19.66 -9.20 -26.66
N ARG A 50 19.75 -10.30 -25.90
CA ARG A 50 19.36 -11.63 -26.40
C ARG A 50 17.85 -11.73 -26.59
N ASN A 51 17.10 -11.13 -25.66
CA ASN A 51 15.64 -11.17 -25.65
C ASN A 51 15.01 -9.90 -26.23
N LEU A 52 15.83 -8.90 -26.59
CA LEU A 52 15.42 -7.56 -27.03
C LEU A 52 14.39 -6.92 -26.09
N LYS A 53 14.57 -7.10 -24.79
CA LYS A 53 13.63 -6.66 -23.75
C LYS A 53 14.36 -6.05 -22.57
N TYR A 54 13.69 -5.15 -21.88
CA TYR A 54 14.14 -4.66 -20.58
C TYR A 54 13.74 -5.65 -19.49
N GLU A 55 14.69 -6.04 -18.65
CA GLU A 55 14.48 -6.98 -17.55
C GLU A 55 14.81 -6.30 -16.23
N GLU A 56 13.96 -6.51 -15.23
CA GLU A 56 14.27 -6.18 -13.83
C GLU A 56 15.27 -7.20 -13.33
N VAL A 57 16.45 -6.75 -12.91
CA VAL A 57 17.52 -7.63 -12.40
C VAL A 57 17.64 -7.56 -10.88
N GLU A 58 17.19 -6.45 -10.29
CA GLU A 58 17.27 -6.23 -8.85
C GLU A 58 16.28 -5.17 -8.40
N SER A 59 15.79 -5.30 -7.16
CA SER A 59 14.95 -4.30 -6.52
C SER A 59 15.25 -4.14 -5.04
N LYS A 60 15.06 -2.91 -4.55
CA LYS A 60 15.19 -2.53 -3.14
C LYS A 60 13.98 -1.72 -2.73
N THR A 61 13.42 -2.04 -1.56
CA THR A 61 12.23 -1.38 -1.05
C THR A 61 12.54 -0.64 0.25
N VAL A 62 12.08 0.60 0.34
CA VAL A 62 12.06 1.39 1.57
C VAL A 62 10.61 1.66 1.93
N SER A 63 10.23 1.37 3.17
CA SER A 63 8.85 1.49 3.66
C SER A 63 8.73 2.63 4.67
N PHE A 64 7.66 3.39 4.57
CA PHE A 64 7.24 4.39 5.53
C PHE A 64 5.70 4.43 5.59
N LYS A 65 5.16 5.18 6.54
CA LYS A 65 3.71 5.31 6.74
C LYS A 65 3.33 6.78 6.88
N THR A 66 2.09 7.09 6.55
CA THR A 66 1.52 8.40 6.87
C THR A 66 1.27 8.56 8.37
N ASP A 67 1.41 9.78 8.85
CA ASP A 67 1.04 10.18 10.20
C ASP A 67 -0.48 10.39 10.36
N GLU A 68 -0.91 10.89 11.51
CA GLU A 68 -2.33 11.16 11.82
C GLU A 68 -2.97 12.21 10.90
N HIS A 69 -2.17 13.05 10.25
CA HIS A 69 -2.61 14.06 9.29
C HIS A 69 -2.48 13.57 7.83
N GLY A 70 -2.20 12.28 7.62
CA GLY A 70 -2.04 11.71 6.29
C GLY A 70 -0.75 12.15 5.61
N LEU A 71 0.18 12.79 6.33
CA LEU A 71 1.45 13.28 5.78
C LEU A 71 2.52 12.20 5.88
N TYR A 72 3.44 12.19 4.93
CA TYR A 72 4.64 11.37 5.01
C TYR A 72 5.87 12.17 4.61
N LEU A 73 7.00 11.83 5.21
CA LEU A 73 8.31 12.40 4.95
C LEU A 73 9.36 11.31 5.11
N ALA A 74 10.22 11.14 4.11
CA ALA A 74 11.33 10.23 4.13
C ALA A 74 12.56 10.88 3.48
N SER A 75 13.70 10.82 4.16
CA SER A 75 15.00 11.12 3.55
C SER A 75 15.65 9.81 3.14
N VAL A 76 15.86 9.61 1.84
CA VAL A 76 16.35 8.35 1.29
C VAL A 76 17.65 8.60 0.54
N ASP A 77 18.71 7.87 0.91
CA ASP A 77 19.95 7.87 0.16
C ASP A 77 19.76 7.11 -1.16
N ILE A 78 19.82 7.83 -2.27
CA ILE A 78 19.57 7.26 -3.60
C ILE A 78 20.85 6.62 -4.12
N ASP A 79 20.79 5.30 -4.28
CA ASP A 79 21.84 4.54 -4.94
C ASP A 79 21.69 4.61 -6.46
N HIS A 80 22.67 5.25 -7.12
CA HIS A 80 22.72 5.42 -8.58
C HIS A 80 22.84 4.11 -9.36
N TYR A 81 23.08 2.98 -8.70
CA TYR A 81 22.93 1.67 -9.30
C TYR A 81 21.51 1.47 -9.84
N PHE A 82 20.48 1.87 -9.08
CA PHE A 82 19.08 1.77 -9.50
C PHE A 82 18.72 2.88 -10.50
N ASN A 83 17.83 2.57 -11.45
CA ASN A 83 17.51 3.50 -12.55
C ASN A 83 16.00 3.70 -12.78
N ARG A 84 15.15 3.01 -12.02
CA ARG A 84 13.69 3.23 -11.96
C ARG A 84 13.24 3.33 -10.51
N PHE A 85 12.38 4.28 -10.22
CA PHE A 85 11.96 4.64 -8.87
C PHE A 85 10.44 4.79 -8.85
N TYR A 86 9.76 4.02 -8.00
CA TYR A 86 8.31 4.01 -7.92
C TYR A 86 7.82 4.21 -6.50
N LEU A 87 6.79 5.03 -6.31
CA LEU A 87 6.06 5.11 -5.05
C LEU A 87 4.78 4.28 -5.13
N TYR A 88 4.65 3.33 -4.22
CA TYR A 88 3.43 2.56 -4.00
C TYR A 88 2.72 3.10 -2.76
N PHE A 89 1.40 3.25 -2.84
CA PHE A 89 0.55 3.75 -1.75
C PHE A 89 -0.37 2.65 -1.18
N HIS A 90 0.06 1.40 -1.32
CA HIS A 90 -0.65 0.23 -0.84
C HIS A 90 0.35 -0.87 -0.46
N GLY A 91 -0.07 -1.79 0.40
CA GLY A 91 0.73 -2.93 0.85
C GLY A 91 0.16 -3.51 2.14
N GLU A 92 1.02 -4.04 3.00
CA GLU A 92 0.56 -4.52 4.31
C GLU A 92 0.00 -3.36 5.15
N GLY A 93 -1.21 -3.55 5.67
CA GLY A 93 -1.93 -2.53 6.44
C GLY A 93 -2.79 -1.58 5.61
N PHE A 94 -2.76 -1.66 4.27
CA PHE A 94 -3.67 -0.90 3.41
C PHE A 94 -5.11 -1.46 3.48
N ASP A 95 -6.11 -0.57 3.52
CA ASP A 95 -7.52 -0.96 3.58
C ASP A 95 -8.07 -1.23 2.17
N PHE A 96 -7.81 -2.43 1.65
CA PHE A 96 -8.30 -2.88 0.34
C PHE A 96 -9.83 -3.04 0.29
N ALA A 97 -10.50 -3.11 1.44
CA ALA A 97 -11.95 -3.16 1.48
C ALA A 97 -12.55 -1.79 1.19
N GLN A 98 -11.98 -0.73 1.77
CA GLN A 98 -12.48 0.64 1.60
C GLN A 98 -11.95 1.32 0.34
N PHE A 99 -10.70 1.11 -0.05
CA PHE A 99 -10.06 1.84 -1.14
C PHE A 99 -9.65 0.94 -2.29
N LEU A 100 -9.74 1.47 -3.51
CA LEU A 100 -9.15 0.83 -4.68
C LEU A 100 -7.62 0.87 -4.57
N ARG A 101 -6.98 -0.19 -5.06
CA ARG A 101 -5.52 -0.25 -5.18
C ARG A 101 -5.03 0.90 -6.07
N PRO A 102 -4.22 1.84 -5.56
CA PRO A 102 -3.66 2.90 -6.38
C PRO A 102 -2.57 2.35 -7.31
N GLU A 103 -2.50 2.89 -8.52
CA GLU A 103 -1.35 2.67 -9.39
C GLU A 103 -0.08 3.26 -8.76
N PRO A 104 1.09 2.62 -8.98
CA PRO A 104 2.36 3.18 -8.54
C PRO A 104 2.71 4.47 -9.29
N GLU A 105 3.29 5.45 -8.60
CA GLU A 105 3.81 6.67 -9.20
C GLU A 105 5.25 6.45 -9.67
N ASP A 106 5.57 6.69 -10.94
CA ASP A 106 6.96 6.70 -11.43
C ASP A 106 7.60 8.06 -11.13
N ILE A 107 8.52 8.09 -10.17
CA ILE A 107 9.26 9.31 -9.76
C ILE A 107 10.70 9.33 -10.33
N SER A 108 11.00 8.48 -11.31
CA SER A 108 12.37 8.31 -11.82
C SER A 108 12.96 9.59 -12.43
N LYS A 109 12.12 10.50 -12.95
CA LYS A 109 12.58 11.76 -13.53
C LYS A 109 12.89 12.77 -12.43
N GLU A 110 12.10 12.78 -11.37
CA GLU A 110 12.17 13.67 -10.21
C GLU A 110 13.43 13.36 -9.40
N VAL A 111 13.69 12.07 -9.14
CA VAL A 111 14.93 11.60 -8.48
C VAL A 111 16.19 12.05 -9.22
N LYS A 112 16.16 12.10 -10.57
CA LYS A 112 17.30 12.59 -11.36
C LYS A 112 17.47 14.11 -11.31
N LYS A 113 16.39 14.85 -11.03
CA LYS A 113 16.41 16.32 -11.01
C LYS A 113 16.96 16.88 -9.71
N GLY A 114 16.84 16.17 -8.59
CA GLY A 114 17.44 16.62 -7.34
C GLY A 114 16.81 16.09 -6.06
N THR A 115 16.93 16.90 -5.02
CA THR A 115 16.92 16.52 -3.61
C THR A 115 15.54 16.52 -2.96
N GLU A 116 14.50 17.07 -3.59
CA GLU A 116 13.16 17.16 -2.99
C GLU A 116 12.09 16.73 -4.00
N ILE A 117 11.23 15.80 -3.56
CA ILE A 117 10.15 15.23 -4.35
C ILE A 117 8.87 15.31 -3.54
N VAL A 118 7.85 15.96 -4.09
CA VAL A 118 6.53 16.07 -3.48
C VAL A 118 5.52 15.27 -4.31
N VAL A 119 4.91 14.25 -3.71
CA VAL A 119 3.86 13.43 -4.35
C VAL A 119 2.66 13.33 -3.44
N ASN A 120 1.53 13.87 -3.89
CA ASN A 120 0.27 13.77 -3.17
C ASN A 120 -0.59 12.68 -3.79
N ARG A 121 -1.26 11.88 -2.97
CA ARG A 121 -2.13 10.80 -3.42
C ARG A 121 -3.55 10.98 -2.89
N VAL A 122 -4.50 10.92 -3.81
CA VAL A 122 -5.92 10.76 -3.49
C VAL A 122 -6.28 9.29 -3.70
N LEU A 123 -6.72 8.61 -2.64
CA LEU A 123 -7.22 7.24 -2.68
C LEU A 123 -8.68 7.25 -3.14
N LYS A 124 -8.97 6.48 -4.18
CA LYS A 124 -10.33 6.30 -4.66
C LYS A 124 -11.07 5.30 -3.77
N THR A 125 -12.29 5.63 -3.39
CA THR A 125 -13.15 4.73 -2.62
C THR A 125 -13.55 3.54 -3.51
N ASN A 126 -13.55 2.33 -2.95
CA ASN A 126 -14.09 1.16 -3.60
C ASN A 126 -15.61 1.35 -3.78
N PRO A 127 -16.15 1.28 -5.01
CA PRO A 127 -17.58 1.49 -5.24
C PRO A 127 -18.48 0.48 -4.50
N LEU A 128 -17.95 -0.70 -4.14
CA LEU A 128 -18.67 -1.72 -3.38
C LEU A 128 -18.56 -1.53 -1.86
N TRP A 129 -17.90 -0.47 -1.38
CA TRP A 129 -17.66 -0.25 0.05
C TRP A 129 -18.97 -0.15 0.84
N SER A 130 -19.98 0.56 0.33
CA SER A 130 -21.29 0.67 1.00
C SER A 130 -21.97 -0.69 1.14
N ASP A 131 -21.95 -1.50 0.09
CA ASP A 131 -22.58 -2.82 0.07
C ASP A 131 -21.85 -3.79 1.00
N LEU A 132 -20.52 -3.68 1.03
CA LEU A 132 -19.69 -4.44 1.95
C LEU A 132 -20.02 -4.10 3.41
N GLN A 133 -20.22 -2.82 3.73
CA GLN A 133 -20.62 -2.42 5.08
C GLN A 133 -21.97 -3.01 5.48
N ILE A 134 -22.93 -3.11 4.56
CA ILE A 134 -24.23 -3.77 4.82
C ILE A 134 -24.02 -5.26 5.13
N VAL A 135 -23.21 -5.95 4.33
CA VAL A 135 -22.91 -7.38 4.55
C VAL A 135 -22.17 -7.59 5.87
N LEU A 136 -21.16 -6.78 6.17
CA LEU A 136 -20.37 -6.89 7.41
C LEU A 136 -21.24 -6.69 8.66
N LYS A 137 -22.25 -5.83 8.62
CA LYS A 137 -23.20 -5.63 9.74
C LYS A 137 -24.05 -6.86 10.05
N ALA A 138 -24.28 -7.73 9.07
CA ALA A 138 -25.08 -8.93 9.22
C ALA A 138 -24.25 -10.16 9.65
N LEU A 139 -22.92 -10.06 9.63
CA LEU A 139 -22.02 -11.15 9.99
C LEU A 139 -21.52 -11.00 11.42
N ASP A 140 -21.24 -12.12 12.09
CA ASP A 140 -20.50 -12.13 13.35
C ASP A 140 -19.07 -11.59 13.10
N PRO A 141 -18.62 -10.54 13.80
CA PRO A 141 -17.26 -10.02 13.72
C PRO A 141 -16.16 -11.05 13.93
N GLU A 142 -16.44 -12.11 14.70
CA GLU A 142 -15.47 -13.18 14.95
C GLU A 142 -15.42 -14.24 13.85
N SER A 143 -16.42 -14.28 12.96
CA SER A 143 -16.47 -15.23 11.85
C SER A 143 -15.32 -15.04 10.86
N GLN A 144 -14.85 -16.15 10.29
CA GLN A 144 -13.83 -16.13 9.25
C GLN A 144 -14.27 -15.28 8.04
N ARG A 145 -15.55 -15.37 7.67
CA ARG A 145 -16.16 -14.61 6.57
C ARG A 145 -16.04 -13.10 6.79
N TYR A 146 -16.40 -12.62 7.99
CA TYR A 146 -16.25 -11.21 8.36
C TYR A 146 -14.79 -10.76 8.27
N LYS A 147 -13.87 -11.52 8.88
CA LYS A 147 -12.44 -11.18 8.92
C LYS A 147 -11.82 -11.08 7.53
N ILE A 148 -12.19 -11.98 6.61
CA ILE A 148 -11.73 -11.94 5.22
C ILE A 148 -12.32 -10.73 4.49
N LEU A 149 -13.65 -10.56 4.52
CA LEU A 149 -14.35 -9.47 3.83
C LEU A 149 -13.90 -8.09 4.31
N ARG A 150 -13.73 -7.90 5.62
CA ARG A 150 -13.28 -6.63 6.17
C ARG A 150 -11.86 -6.31 5.74
N LYS A 151 -11.00 -7.31 5.58
CA LYS A 151 -9.58 -7.11 5.23
C LYS A 151 -9.35 -6.92 3.74
N TYR A 152 -10.11 -7.63 2.89
CA TYR A 152 -9.82 -7.71 1.46
C TYR A 152 -10.95 -7.20 0.56
N GLY A 153 -12.11 -6.87 1.11
CA GLY A 153 -13.29 -6.52 0.33
C GLY A 153 -14.03 -7.75 -0.19
N PHE A 154 -14.86 -7.56 -1.22
CA PHE A 154 -15.48 -8.69 -1.91
C PHE A 154 -14.47 -9.39 -2.83
N PRO A 155 -14.50 -10.73 -2.91
CA PRO A 155 -13.65 -11.46 -3.85
C PRO A 155 -14.12 -11.25 -5.29
N GLU A 156 -13.16 -11.24 -6.21
CA GLU A 156 -13.37 -11.15 -7.66
C GLU A 156 -14.08 -12.39 -8.20
N LYS A 157 -13.87 -13.55 -7.57
CA LYS A 157 -14.57 -14.80 -7.92
C LYS A 157 -14.90 -15.61 -6.67
N ARG A 158 -16.09 -16.23 -6.68
CA ARG A 158 -16.51 -17.23 -5.71
C ARG A 158 -16.85 -18.53 -6.43
N GLU A 159 -16.42 -19.65 -5.87
CA GLU A 159 -16.78 -21.00 -6.33
C GLU A 159 -17.42 -21.76 -5.17
N GLN A 160 -18.68 -22.14 -5.34
CA GLN A 160 -19.38 -22.95 -4.35
C GLN A 160 -18.99 -24.41 -4.50
N ARG A 161 -18.70 -25.08 -3.38
CA ARG A 161 -18.39 -26.51 -3.30
C ARG A 161 -19.62 -27.32 -2.90
N GLN A 162 -19.56 -28.63 -3.13
CA GLN A 162 -20.66 -29.56 -2.83
C GLN A 162 -21.00 -29.65 -1.33
N ASP A 163 -20.01 -29.38 -0.46
CA ASP A 163 -20.18 -29.34 1.00
C ASP A 163 -20.81 -28.02 1.51
N GLY A 164 -21.15 -27.09 0.61
CA GLY A 164 -21.68 -25.77 0.95
C GLY A 164 -20.60 -24.73 1.29
N SER A 165 -19.33 -25.12 1.36
CA SER A 165 -18.22 -24.16 1.49
C SER A 165 -18.02 -23.38 0.20
N GLU A 166 -17.37 -22.22 0.30
CA GLU A 166 -17.02 -21.39 -0.84
C GLU A 166 -15.50 -21.25 -0.94
N LYS A 167 -14.99 -21.23 -2.17
CA LYS A 167 -13.62 -20.83 -2.47
C LYS A 167 -13.63 -19.43 -3.06
N TRP A 168 -12.94 -18.50 -2.42
CA TRP A 168 -12.91 -17.10 -2.78
C TRP A 168 -11.54 -16.73 -3.35
N TYR A 169 -11.53 -16.04 -4.47
CA TYR A 169 -10.33 -15.66 -5.20
C TYR A 169 -10.18 -14.14 -5.19
N TYR A 170 -8.99 -13.70 -4.80
CA TYR A 170 -8.52 -12.33 -4.88
C TYR A 170 -7.30 -12.28 -5.79
N PHE A 171 -7.56 -12.22 -7.10
CA PHE A 171 -6.53 -12.34 -8.13
C PHE A 171 -5.53 -11.18 -8.07
N ASP A 172 -6.00 -9.96 -7.82
CA ASP A 172 -5.13 -8.78 -7.76
C ASP A 172 -4.16 -8.81 -6.56
N LEU A 173 -4.50 -9.62 -5.56
CA LEU A 173 -3.72 -9.81 -4.34
C LEU A 173 -2.96 -11.14 -4.32
N ASP A 174 -3.14 -11.99 -5.34
CA ASP A 174 -2.68 -13.38 -5.38
C ASP A 174 -3.06 -14.16 -4.10
N LYS A 175 -4.33 -14.03 -3.69
CA LYS A 175 -4.87 -14.71 -2.50
C LYS A 175 -6.07 -15.57 -2.83
N THR A 176 -6.19 -16.67 -2.10
CA THR A 176 -7.34 -17.56 -2.15
C THR A 176 -7.70 -17.99 -0.74
N PHE A 177 -9.01 -18.04 -0.44
CA PHE A 177 -9.53 -18.49 0.84
C PHE A 177 -10.55 -19.60 0.63
N SER A 178 -10.56 -20.58 1.53
CA SER A 178 -11.72 -21.48 1.71
C SER A 178 -12.53 -20.95 2.87
N VAL A 179 -13.80 -20.69 2.63
CA VAL A 179 -14.75 -20.11 3.59
C VAL A 179 -15.83 -21.14 3.85
N ASP A 180 -16.04 -21.44 5.12
CA ASP A 180 -17.05 -22.40 5.54
C ASP A 180 -18.47 -21.95 5.16
N PRO A 181 -19.44 -22.90 5.08
CA PRO A 181 -20.83 -22.56 4.88
C PRO A 181 -21.28 -21.55 5.96
N PRO A 182 -22.20 -20.62 5.64
CA PRO A 182 -22.81 -19.82 6.70
C PRO A 182 -23.47 -20.77 7.71
N ASP A 183 -23.17 -20.58 9.00
CA ASP A 183 -23.80 -21.35 10.08
C ASP A 183 -25.31 -21.29 9.90
N LYS A 184 -25.95 -22.47 9.93
CA LYS A 184 -27.41 -22.55 9.91
C LYS A 184 -27.91 -21.98 11.24
N SER A 185 -28.26 -20.70 11.23
CA SER A 185 -29.02 -20.05 12.31
C SER A 185 -30.36 -20.72 12.50
#